data_AF-A0A928CVX5-F1
#
_entry.id   AF-A0A928CVX5-F1
#
_cell.length_a   1.000
_cell.length_b   1.000
_cell.length_c   1.000
_cell.angle_alpha   90.00
_cell.angle_beta   90.00
_cell.angle_gamma   90.00
#
_symmetry.space_group_name_H-M   'P 1'
#
loop_
_entity.id
_entity.type
_entity.pdbx_description
1 polymer ?
#
loop_
_entity_poly.entity_id
_entity_poly.type
_entity_poly.pdbx_seq_one_letter_code
_entity_poly.pdbx_strand_id
1 'polypeptide(L)'
;MKKWMTALLIGIVSAVSAAEITLAENGQAKAGIVIPEKAKPIVRFAAQELAEHLKKMTGADFRIGSKPSAGVNFFLGFGQADQFKPDEYVIEAKGKRIDIYGKDTPKRVFMFDYFYDNPDKGTLSGVYSFLDSLGVRWLAPGSDGVYVPVRKTLRIPERKRRRCP
;
A
#
# COMPACT_ATOMS: atom_id res chain seq x y z
N MET A 1 -61.53 5.42 23.46
CA MET A 1 -60.47 4.49 22.99
C MET A 1 -59.52 5.26 22.07
N LYS A 2 -58.36 5.70 22.58
CA LYS A 2 -57.42 6.58 21.87
C LYS A 2 -56.42 5.69 21.14
N LYS A 3 -56.48 5.60 19.81
CA LYS A 3 -55.51 4.86 18.98
C LYS A 3 -54.24 5.71 18.87
N TRP A 4 -53.12 5.20 19.39
CA TRP A 4 -51.81 5.84 19.24
C TRP A 4 -51.22 5.34 17.92
N MET A 5 -51.06 6.25 16.95
CA MET A 5 -50.30 5.99 15.72
C MET A 5 -48.81 6.10 16.04
N THR A 6 -48.12 4.97 16.11
CA THR A 6 -46.66 4.91 16.10
C THR A 6 -46.17 5.28 14.72
N ALA A 7 -45.59 6.48 14.59
CA ALA A 7 -44.86 6.89 13.40
C ALA A 7 -43.49 6.18 13.37
N LEU A 8 -43.27 5.33 12.37
CA LEU A 8 -42.01 4.65 12.13
C LEU A 8 -41.05 5.64 11.46
N LEU A 9 -40.14 6.24 12.24
CA LEU A 9 -39.04 7.06 11.73
C LEU A 9 -38.03 6.16 11.01
N ILE A 10 -38.11 6.12 9.68
CA ILE A 10 -37.08 5.52 8.82
C ILE A 10 -35.91 6.51 8.79
N GLY A 11 -34.89 6.25 9.62
CA GLY A 11 -33.65 7.01 9.62
C GLY A 11 -32.89 6.78 8.32
N ILE A 12 -32.71 7.84 7.53
CA ILE A 12 -31.81 7.84 6.37
C ILE A 12 -30.38 7.79 6.92
N VAL A 13 -29.75 6.61 6.88
CA VAL A 13 -28.32 6.48 7.14
C VAL A 13 -27.59 6.95 5.89
N SER A 14 -27.17 8.20 5.86
CA SER A 14 -26.25 8.71 4.85
C SER A 14 -24.89 8.07 5.03
N ALA A 15 -24.57 7.07 4.20
CA ALA A 15 -23.23 6.51 4.12
C ALA A 15 -22.29 7.59 3.55
N VAL A 16 -21.41 8.13 4.39
CA VAL A 16 -20.32 9.00 3.94
C VAL A 16 -19.38 8.13 3.10
N SER A 17 -19.46 8.26 1.78
CA SER A 17 -18.53 7.60 0.87
C SER A 17 -17.16 8.24 1.02
N ALA A 18 -16.16 7.48 1.46
CA ALA A 18 -14.78 7.95 1.48
C ALA A 18 -14.33 8.16 0.01
N ALA A 19 -13.61 9.26 -0.25
CA ALA A 19 -13.03 9.47 -1.58
C ALA A 19 -12.17 8.26 -1.97
N GLU A 20 -12.32 7.77 -3.21
CA GLU A 20 -11.61 6.59 -3.68
C GLU A 20 -10.51 6.96 -4.68
N ILE A 21 -9.38 6.27 -4.58
CA ILE A 21 -8.27 6.34 -5.52
C ILE A 21 -8.28 5.08 -6.36
N THR A 22 -8.31 5.25 -7.68
CA THR A 22 -8.24 4.13 -8.64
C THR A 22 -6.78 3.82 -8.96
N LEU A 23 -6.35 2.60 -8.65
CA LEU A 23 -4.99 2.11 -8.91
C LEU A 23 -4.90 1.35 -10.24
N ALA A 24 -5.94 0.59 -10.56
CA ALA A 24 -6.10 -0.08 -11.83
C ALA A 24 -7.57 -0.12 -12.23
N GLU A 25 -7.83 -0.14 -13.54
CA GLU A 25 -9.17 -0.24 -14.10
C GLU A 25 -9.12 -1.14 -15.34
N ASN A 26 -9.95 -2.18 -15.36
CA ASN A 26 -10.05 -3.14 -16.46
C ASN A 26 -8.68 -3.73 -16.89
N GLY A 27 -7.80 -4.00 -15.93
CA GLY A 27 -6.47 -4.57 -16.18
C GLY A 27 -5.42 -3.56 -16.67
N GLN A 28 -5.72 -2.25 -16.62
CA GLN A 28 -4.78 -1.19 -16.95
C GLN A 28 -4.38 -0.42 -15.70
N ALA A 29 -3.08 -0.13 -15.55
CA ALA A 29 -2.57 0.63 -14.43
C ALA A 29 -2.99 2.09 -14.55
N LYS A 30 -3.56 2.64 -13.48
CA LYS A 30 -3.84 4.07 -13.31
C LYS A 30 -2.87 4.73 -12.32
N ALA A 31 -2.03 3.92 -11.67
CA ALA A 31 -0.97 4.37 -10.78
C ALA A 31 0.45 4.02 -11.29
N GLY A 32 1.40 4.91 -11.03
CA GLY A 32 2.84 4.69 -11.17
C GLY A 32 3.53 4.51 -9.81
N ILE A 33 4.77 4.04 -9.81
CA ILE A 33 5.59 3.88 -8.60
C ILE A 33 6.85 4.74 -8.73
N VAL A 34 6.97 5.73 -7.85
CA VAL A 34 8.08 6.67 -7.82
C VAL A 34 9.01 6.33 -6.66
N ILE A 35 10.31 6.27 -6.93
CA ILE A 35 11.38 6.10 -5.94
C ILE A 35 12.48 7.16 -6.13
N PRO A 36 13.29 7.49 -5.11
CA PRO A 36 14.41 8.40 -5.28
C PRO A 36 15.40 7.91 -6.35
N GLU A 37 16.03 8.81 -7.11
CA GLU A 37 17.03 8.42 -8.12
C GLU A 37 18.17 7.59 -7.51
N LYS A 38 18.63 8.00 -6.32
CA LYS A 38 19.59 7.30 -5.47
C LYS A 38 18.89 6.52 -4.35
N ALA A 39 17.82 5.79 -4.68
CA ALA A 39 17.10 4.98 -3.70
C ALA A 39 17.99 3.92 -3.06
N LYS A 40 17.84 3.77 -1.72
CA LYS A 40 18.42 2.68 -0.93
C LYS A 40 18.00 1.32 -1.51
N PRO A 41 18.82 0.26 -1.42
CA PRO A 41 18.49 -1.06 -1.97
C PRO A 41 17.11 -1.59 -1.51
N ILE A 42 16.79 -1.43 -0.24
CA ILE A 42 15.50 -1.87 0.35
C ILE A 42 14.29 -1.16 -0.27
N VAL A 43 14.42 0.12 -0.65
CA VAL A 43 13.35 0.89 -1.30
C VAL A 43 13.13 0.40 -2.74
N ARG A 44 14.22 0.07 -3.46
CA ARG A 44 14.12 -0.52 -4.80
C ARG A 44 13.42 -1.87 -4.77
N PHE A 45 13.79 -2.70 -3.78
CA PHE A 45 13.17 -4.00 -3.57
C PHE A 45 11.67 -3.85 -3.21
N ALA A 46 11.33 -2.93 -2.30
CA ALA A 46 9.93 -2.63 -1.96
C ALA A 46 9.11 -2.17 -3.19
N ALA A 47 9.69 -1.39 -4.10
CA ALA A 47 9.04 -1.00 -5.34
C ALA A 47 8.76 -2.20 -6.26
N GLN A 48 9.69 -3.14 -6.35
CA GLN A 48 9.53 -4.37 -7.14
C GLN A 48 8.45 -5.26 -6.53
N GLU A 49 8.48 -5.49 -5.21
CA GLU A 49 7.46 -6.25 -4.49
C GLU A 49 6.05 -5.66 -4.72
N LEU A 50 5.91 -4.34 -4.59
CA LEU A 50 4.65 -3.66 -4.85
C LEU A 50 4.18 -3.87 -6.30
N ALA A 51 5.04 -3.63 -7.28
CA ALA A 51 4.70 -3.76 -8.69
C ALA A 51 4.30 -5.20 -9.06
N GLU A 52 5.05 -6.18 -8.57
CA GLU A 52 4.80 -7.60 -8.85
C GLU A 52 3.46 -8.06 -8.29
N HIS A 53 3.16 -7.74 -7.03
CA HIS A 53 1.91 -8.15 -6.41
C HIS A 53 0.70 -7.42 -7.00
N LEU A 54 0.83 -6.14 -7.34
CA LEU A 54 -0.23 -5.42 -8.05
C LEU A 54 -0.45 -5.97 -9.46
N LYS A 55 0.61 -6.39 -10.16
CA LYS A 55 0.50 -7.07 -11.47
C LYS A 55 -0.20 -8.42 -11.34
N LYS A 56 0.20 -9.25 -10.38
CA LYS A 56 -0.47 -10.53 -10.08
C LYS A 56 -1.96 -10.34 -9.74
N MET A 57 -2.27 -9.30 -8.98
CA MET A 57 -3.64 -8.97 -8.57
C MET A 57 -4.50 -8.47 -9.73
N THR A 58 -3.98 -7.56 -10.55
CA THR A 58 -4.81 -6.78 -11.50
C THR A 58 -4.60 -7.16 -12.96
N GLY A 59 -3.49 -7.82 -13.29
CA GLY A 59 -3.00 -8.02 -14.65
C GLY A 59 -2.29 -6.80 -15.25
N ALA A 60 -2.25 -5.66 -14.55
CA ALA A 60 -1.69 -4.41 -15.06
C ALA A 60 -0.19 -4.25 -14.77
N ASP A 61 0.53 -3.58 -15.67
CA ASP A 61 1.93 -3.20 -15.48
C ASP A 61 2.06 -1.83 -14.78
N PHE A 62 2.54 -1.84 -13.53
CA PHE A 62 2.82 -0.64 -12.75
C PHE A 62 4.27 -0.19 -12.97
N ARG A 63 4.45 0.94 -13.67
CA ARG A 63 5.78 1.46 -14.00
C ARG A 63 6.51 1.99 -12.77
N ILE A 64 7.73 1.50 -12.55
CA ILE A 64 8.67 2.03 -11.56
C ILE A 64 9.58 3.06 -12.22
N GLY A 65 9.79 4.22 -11.58
CA GLY A 65 10.69 5.27 -12.07
C GLY A 65 11.03 6.32 -11.00
N SER A 66 11.80 7.33 -11.38
CA SER A 66 12.12 8.48 -10.49
C SER A 66 11.21 9.68 -10.67
N LYS A 67 10.28 9.62 -11.63
CA LYS A 67 9.31 10.67 -11.93
C LYS A 67 7.90 10.07 -12.02
N PRO A 68 6.86 10.86 -11.68
CA PRO A 68 5.47 10.45 -11.88
C PRO A 68 5.21 9.96 -13.31
N SER A 69 4.46 8.87 -13.45
CA SER A 69 4.18 8.25 -14.75
C SER A 69 2.71 7.97 -15.01
N ALA A 70 1.83 8.27 -14.06
CA ALA A 70 0.39 8.09 -14.20
C ALA A 70 -0.40 9.17 -13.44
N GLY A 71 -1.73 9.12 -13.53
CA GLY A 71 -2.63 10.06 -12.85
C GLY A 71 -2.55 9.96 -11.32
N VAL A 72 -2.28 8.77 -10.79
CA VAL A 72 -1.99 8.49 -9.38
C VAL A 72 -0.55 8.00 -9.28
N ASN A 73 0.17 8.31 -8.19
CA ASN A 73 1.51 7.77 -7.99
C ASN A 73 1.77 7.37 -6.55
N PHE A 74 2.36 6.19 -6.38
CA PHE A 74 3.02 5.79 -5.15
C PHE A 74 4.37 6.52 -5.05
N PHE A 75 4.74 6.99 -3.86
CA PHE A 75 6.03 7.57 -3.53
C PHE A 75 6.64 6.74 -2.41
N LEU A 76 7.65 5.94 -2.72
CA LEU A 76 8.27 5.04 -1.75
C LEU A 76 9.58 5.63 -1.23
N GLY A 77 9.73 5.69 0.10
CA GLY A 77 10.99 6.10 0.75
C GLY A 77 11.36 7.58 0.64
N PHE A 78 10.39 8.47 0.39
CA PHE A 78 10.61 9.93 0.32
C PHE A 78 10.44 10.66 1.66
N GLY A 79 9.93 10.01 2.70
CA GLY A 79 9.68 10.64 4.00
C GLY A 79 10.90 10.66 4.92
N GLN A 80 10.91 11.60 5.87
CA GLN A 80 11.90 11.65 6.95
C GLN A 80 11.51 10.65 8.04
N ALA A 81 12.33 9.63 8.23
CA ALA A 81 12.07 8.53 9.16
C ALA A 81 13.26 8.21 10.07
N ASP A 82 14.24 9.11 10.19
CA ASP A 82 15.46 8.84 10.98
C ASP A 82 15.15 8.64 12.48
N GLN A 83 14.08 9.28 12.96
CA GLN A 83 13.58 9.20 14.34
C GLN A 83 12.53 8.11 14.55
N PHE A 84 12.18 7.36 13.51
CA PHE A 84 11.18 6.29 13.64
C PHE A 84 11.77 5.13 14.45
N LYS A 85 10.91 4.45 15.21
CA LYS A 85 11.26 3.17 15.83
C LYS A 85 11.50 2.10 14.75
N PRO A 86 12.24 1.02 15.05
CA PRO A 86 12.25 -0.16 14.18
C PRO A 86 10.83 -0.59 13.80
N ASP A 87 10.63 -1.00 12.55
CA ASP A 87 9.34 -1.41 11.98
C ASP A 87 8.22 -0.36 11.96
N GLU A 88 8.49 0.89 12.35
CA GLU A 88 7.54 1.99 12.20
C GLU A 88 7.50 2.46 10.73
N TYR A 89 6.28 2.69 10.23
CA TYR A 89 6.05 3.18 8.87
C TYR A 89 4.76 4.00 8.75
N VAL A 90 4.71 4.79 7.68
CA VAL A 90 3.56 5.59 7.26
C VAL A 90 3.06 5.08 5.92
N ILE A 91 1.74 4.97 5.79
CA ILE A 91 1.00 4.80 4.54
C ILE A 91 -0.03 5.94 4.47
N GLU A 92 0.07 6.83 3.49
CA GLU A 92 -0.84 7.95 3.34
C GLU A 92 -1.32 8.07 1.90
N ALA A 93 -2.60 7.75 1.68
CA ALA A 93 -3.26 7.84 0.39
C ALA A 93 -4.19 9.06 0.38
N LYS A 94 -3.90 10.05 -0.47
CA LYS A 94 -4.68 11.29 -0.59
C LYS A 94 -4.66 11.83 -2.02
N GLY A 95 -5.82 11.98 -2.64
CA GLY A 95 -5.96 12.40 -4.03
C GLY A 95 -5.11 11.58 -4.99
N LYS A 96 -4.11 12.23 -5.61
CA LYS A 96 -3.24 11.62 -6.63
C LYS A 96 -1.93 11.06 -6.08
N ARG A 97 -1.74 11.08 -4.75
CA ARG A 97 -0.47 10.74 -4.09
C ARG A 97 -0.68 9.66 -3.03
N ILE A 98 0.17 8.64 -3.06
CA ILE A 98 0.22 7.59 -2.04
C ILE A 98 1.65 7.50 -1.51
N ASP A 99 1.88 7.96 -0.29
CA ASP A 99 3.18 7.86 0.38
C ASP A 99 3.29 6.56 1.16
N ILE A 100 4.40 5.84 0.98
CA ILE A 100 4.79 4.72 1.84
C ILE A 100 6.27 4.88 2.20
N TYR A 101 6.56 5.05 3.49
CA TYR A 101 7.94 5.20 3.96
C TYR A 101 8.09 4.79 5.42
N GLY A 102 9.31 4.41 5.79
CA GLY A 102 9.72 4.17 7.16
C GLY A 102 11.24 4.21 7.30
N LYS A 103 11.76 3.85 8.47
CA LYS A 103 13.21 3.82 8.68
C LYS A 103 13.83 2.69 7.86
N ASP A 104 14.82 3.02 7.03
CA ASP A 104 15.44 2.08 6.10
C ASP A 104 16.95 2.05 6.25
N THR A 105 17.52 0.85 6.31
CA THR A 105 18.97 0.64 6.31
C THR A 105 19.59 1.16 5.01
N PRO A 106 20.72 1.87 5.06
CA PRO A 106 21.42 2.32 3.86
C PRO A 106 22.20 1.18 3.18
N LYS A 107 22.52 0.11 3.92
CA LYS A 107 23.34 -1.00 3.43
C LYS A 107 22.51 -1.95 2.59
N ARG A 108 23.15 -2.60 1.61
CA ARG A 108 22.58 -3.78 0.97
C ARG A 108 22.60 -4.90 2.01
N VAL A 109 21.47 -5.59 2.13
CA VAL A 109 21.28 -6.75 2.99
C VAL A 109 20.85 -7.89 2.08
N PHE A 110 21.39 -9.09 2.28
CA PHE A 110 20.94 -10.27 1.55
C PHE A 110 19.59 -10.75 2.08
N MET A 111 18.88 -11.56 1.28
CA MET A 111 17.54 -12.06 1.63
C MET A 111 17.52 -12.69 3.03
N PHE A 112 18.54 -13.47 3.36
CA PHE A 112 18.65 -14.13 4.66
C PHE A 112 18.85 -13.13 5.81
N ASP A 113 19.70 -12.12 5.66
CA ASP A 113 19.94 -11.17 6.74
C ASP A 113 18.73 -10.26 7.03
N TYR A 114 17.73 -10.18 6.15
CA TYR A 114 16.43 -9.59 6.53
C TYR A 114 15.70 -10.35 7.64
N PHE A 115 15.94 -11.66 7.75
CA PHE A 115 15.36 -12.54 8.77
C PHE A 115 16.23 -12.63 10.03
N TYR A 116 17.55 -12.62 9.88
CA TYR A 116 18.48 -12.85 11.01
C TYR A 116 19.02 -11.56 11.64
N ASP A 117 19.43 -10.58 10.83
CA ASP A 117 20.06 -9.34 11.31
C ASP A 117 19.02 -8.23 11.57
N ASN A 118 17.76 -8.49 11.24
CA ASN A 118 16.61 -7.60 11.39
C ASN A 118 16.92 -6.12 11.07
N PRO A 119 17.49 -5.80 9.90
CA PRO A 119 17.81 -4.43 9.54
C PRO A 119 16.54 -3.58 9.42
N ASP A 120 16.69 -2.27 9.60
CA ASP A 120 15.65 -1.28 9.36
C ASP A 120 15.10 -1.44 7.93
N LYS A 121 13.80 -1.79 7.82
CA LYS A 121 13.10 -2.10 6.55
C LYS A 121 11.70 -1.49 6.50
N GLY A 122 11.53 -0.31 7.10
CA GLY A 122 10.24 0.33 7.31
C GLY A 122 9.45 0.57 6.02
N THR A 123 10.10 0.98 4.93
CA THR A 123 9.39 1.15 3.64
C THR A 123 8.88 -0.19 3.10
N LEU A 124 9.69 -1.26 3.18
CA LEU A 124 9.27 -2.60 2.77
C LEU A 124 8.12 -3.12 3.64
N SER A 125 8.22 -2.97 4.96
CA SER A 125 7.16 -3.33 5.91
C SER A 125 5.86 -2.57 5.60
N GLY A 126 5.95 -1.29 5.24
CA GLY A 126 4.82 -0.49 4.77
C GLY A 126 4.19 -1.02 3.50
N VAL A 127 4.99 -1.40 2.50
CA VAL A 127 4.51 -2.02 1.26
C VAL A 127 3.79 -3.34 1.54
N TYR A 128 4.36 -4.23 2.34
CA TYR A 128 3.69 -5.49 2.69
C TYR A 128 2.42 -5.26 3.48
N SER A 129 2.40 -4.31 4.42
CA SER A 129 1.19 -3.95 5.13
C SER A 129 0.11 -3.35 4.24
N PHE A 130 0.49 -2.65 3.18
CA PHE A 130 -0.45 -2.15 2.18
C PHE A 130 -1.03 -3.31 1.36
N LEU A 131 -0.19 -4.20 0.85
CA LEU A 131 -0.60 -5.40 0.12
C LEU A 131 -1.49 -6.33 0.95
N ASP A 132 -1.17 -6.52 2.23
CA ASP A 132 -2.00 -7.27 3.18
C ASP A 132 -3.40 -6.66 3.32
N SER A 133 -3.50 -5.32 3.35
CA SER A 133 -4.79 -4.62 3.38
C SER A 133 -5.61 -4.81 2.11
N LEU A 134 -4.98 -5.16 0.99
CA LEU A 134 -5.65 -5.50 -0.27
C LEU A 134 -6.07 -6.98 -0.34
N GLY A 135 -5.68 -7.80 0.64
CA GLY A 135 -6.03 -9.21 0.73
C GLY A 135 -4.91 -10.18 0.33
N VAL A 136 -3.68 -9.69 0.10
CA VAL A 136 -2.52 -10.57 -0.12
C VAL A 136 -2.20 -11.32 1.17
N ARG A 137 -1.93 -12.62 1.09
CA ARG A 137 -1.59 -13.46 2.26
C ARG A 137 -0.35 -14.30 1.98
N TRP A 138 0.60 -14.28 2.90
CA TRP A 138 1.80 -15.12 2.89
C TRP A 138 1.57 -16.31 3.82
N LEU A 139 1.09 -17.43 3.27
CA LEU A 139 0.72 -18.64 4.00
C LEU A 139 1.93 -19.56 4.26
N ALA A 140 2.91 -19.54 3.37
CA ALA A 140 4.15 -20.29 3.49
C ALA A 140 5.30 -19.56 2.76
N PRO A 141 6.57 -19.89 3.05
CA PRO A 141 7.70 -19.41 2.27
C PRO A 141 7.63 -19.86 0.81
N GLY A 142 8.17 -19.05 -0.10
CA GLY A 142 8.22 -19.34 -1.54
C GLY A 142 7.02 -18.79 -2.32
N SER A 143 7.12 -18.82 -3.66
CA SER A 143 6.09 -18.29 -4.57
C SER A 143 4.73 -18.96 -4.38
N ASP A 144 4.74 -20.26 -4.09
CA ASP A 144 3.54 -21.09 -4.01
C ASP A 144 2.79 -20.91 -2.68
N GLY A 145 3.44 -20.25 -1.71
CA GLY A 145 2.87 -19.90 -0.41
C GLY A 145 2.19 -18.53 -0.37
N VAL A 146 2.09 -17.81 -1.48
CA VAL A 146 1.48 -16.47 -1.52
C VAL A 146 0.14 -16.49 -2.23
N TYR A 147 -0.94 -16.18 -1.50
CA TYR A 147 -2.26 -15.94 -2.08
C TYR A 147 -2.39 -14.46 -2.48
N VAL A 148 -2.71 -14.23 -3.75
CA VAL A 148 -3.01 -12.89 -4.28
C VAL A 148 -4.42 -12.90 -4.87
N PRO A 149 -5.37 -12.09 -4.36
CA PRO A 149 -6.71 -12.04 -4.92
C PRO A 149 -6.67 -11.42 -6.32
N VAL A 150 -7.52 -11.89 -7.25
CA VAL A 150 -7.57 -11.36 -8.61
C VAL A 150 -8.68 -10.31 -8.75
N ARG A 151 -8.33 -9.08 -9.14
CA ARG A 151 -9.22 -7.94 -9.32
C ARG A 151 -8.70 -7.00 -10.42
N LYS A 152 -9.30 -7.05 -11.61
CA LYS A 152 -8.90 -6.19 -12.75
C LYS A 152 -9.09 -4.69 -12.51
N THR A 153 -10.05 -4.35 -11.65
CA THR A 153 -10.29 -2.98 -11.18
C THR A 153 -10.01 -2.93 -9.70
N LEU A 154 -9.09 -2.04 -9.31
CA LEU A 154 -8.60 -1.90 -7.95
C LEU A 154 -8.76 -0.45 -7.51
N ARG A 155 -9.57 -0.24 -6.49
CA ARG A 155 -9.84 1.05 -5.84
C ARG A 155 -9.49 0.94 -4.36
N ILE A 156 -8.95 2.01 -3.79
CA ILE A 156 -8.64 2.12 -2.36
C ILE A 156 -9.26 3.40 -1.80
N PRO A 157 -9.69 3.43 -0.54
CA PRO A 157 -10.13 4.66 0.09
C PRO A 157 -8.94 5.61 0.35
N GLU A 158 -9.20 6.91 0.28
CA GLU A 158 -8.30 7.92 0.84
C GLU A 158 -8.20 7.71 2.36
N ARG A 159 -6.98 7.48 2.82
CA ARG A 159 -6.72 7.16 4.23
C ARG A 159 -5.26 7.41 4.58
N LYS A 160 -5.06 7.98 5.77
CA LYS A 160 -3.76 7.97 6.45
C LYS A 160 -3.72 6.86 7.49
N ARG A 161 -2.67 6.04 7.46
CA ARG A 161 -2.37 5.02 8.46
C ARG A 161 -0.90 5.13 8.83
N ARG A 162 -0.62 5.34 10.11
CA ARG A 162 0.72 5.18 10.68
C ARG A 162 0.69 3.94 11.56
N ARG A 163 1.67 3.05 11.41
CA ARG A 163 1.86 1.95 12.36
C ARG A 163 3.04 2.32 13.25
N CYS A 164 2.74 2.50 14.53
CA CYS A 164 3.74 2.52 15.59
C CYS A 164 3.71 1.13 16.25
N PRO A 165 4.85 0.45 16.43
CA PRO A 165 4.92 -0.79 17.21
C PRO A 165 4.53 -0.57 18.68
#